data_AF-A0A414R0E3-F1
#
_entry.id   AF-A0A414R0E3-F1
#
_cell.length_a   1.000
_cell.length_b   1.000
_cell.length_c   1.000
_cell.angle_alpha   90.00
_cell.angle_beta   90.00
_cell.angle_gamma   90.00
#
_symmetry.space_group_name_H-M   'P 1'
#
loop_
_entity.id
_entity.type
_entity.pdbx_description
1 polymer ?
#
loop_
_entity_poly.entity_id
_entity_poly.type
_entity_poly.pdbx_seq_one_letter_code
_entity_poly.pdbx_strand_id
1 'polypeptide(L)'
;MWFPGTAGCYYVIVNTQAAEWSALHISSLSVSGLTSESIDLTLDQATNQWVATFTADAAGSRTITINGQGEQYNVETGDGSGTATGIAFAADGEHVALAETAGNITVDVPQAGECTVRLNLYDPTNCTVSVEAGAAELPGGGDSGEETPVTLPESLDVVSYSTGSEVILTTLYPTGSESGVYTGTYSGEVRDQINIVDRTNSVWYGCDPDENSQLSSQDDKWNIWFDGTGAVTLTVDLTNMTWNYTAN
;
A
#
# COMPACT_ATOMS: atom_id res chain seq x y z
N MET A 1 -3.69 -8.25 23.43
CA MET A 1 -3.13 -8.59 22.10
C MET A 1 -2.34 -7.37 21.68
N TRP A 2 -1.05 -7.56 21.44
CA TRP A 2 -0.17 -6.54 20.86
C TRP A 2 -0.04 -6.86 19.37
N PHE A 3 0.18 -5.85 18.54
CA PHE A 3 0.36 -6.02 17.10
C PHE A 3 1.60 -5.25 16.67
N PRO A 4 2.44 -5.80 15.77
CA PRO A 4 3.56 -5.06 15.22
C PRO A 4 3.05 -3.80 14.50
N GLY A 5 3.80 -2.69 14.61
CA GLY A 5 3.42 -1.40 14.03
C GLY A 5 3.60 -1.28 12.52
N THR A 6 4.04 -2.36 11.86
CA THR A 6 4.21 -2.40 10.40
C THR A 6 2.84 -2.55 9.73
N ALA A 7 2.52 -1.68 8.78
CA ALA A 7 1.33 -1.82 7.95
C ALA A 7 1.55 -2.91 6.89
N GLY A 8 0.50 -3.66 6.55
CA GLY A 8 0.60 -4.71 5.53
C GLY A 8 -0.45 -5.81 5.68
N CYS A 9 -0.22 -6.92 4.98
CA CYS A 9 -1.08 -8.10 5.02
C CYS A 9 -0.63 -9.04 6.14
N TYR A 10 -1.54 -9.38 7.05
CA TYR A 10 -1.26 -10.28 8.18
C TYR A 10 -2.21 -11.47 8.20
N TYR A 11 -1.65 -12.66 8.35
CA TYR A 11 -2.40 -13.85 8.70
C TYR A 11 -2.38 -14.06 10.21
N VAL A 12 -3.53 -13.84 10.86
CA VAL A 12 -3.65 -13.84 12.33
C VAL A 12 -4.36 -15.09 12.80
N ILE A 13 -3.75 -15.81 13.73
CA ILE A 13 -4.36 -16.94 14.43
C ILE A 13 -4.60 -16.54 15.89
N VAL A 14 -5.84 -16.71 16.36
CA VAL A 14 -6.22 -16.52 17.76
C VAL A 14 -6.70 -17.85 18.32
N ASN A 15 -5.87 -18.50 19.13
CA ASN A 15 -6.23 -19.75 19.79
C ASN A 15 -6.81 -19.47 21.18
N THR A 16 -8.13 -19.49 21.28
CA THR A 16 -8.86 -19.20 22.52
C THR A 16 -8.73 -20.28 23.59
N GLN A 17 -8.43 -21.52 23.21
CA GLN A 17 -8.21 -22.61 24.17
C GLN A 17 -6.83 -22.52 24.82
N ALA A 18 -5.81 -22.21 24.03
CA ALA A 18 -4.44 -22.02 24.52
C ALA A 18 -4.20 -20.60 25.11
N ALA A 19 -5.13 -19.66 24.88
CA ALA A 19 -4.95 -18.23 25.18
C ALA A 19 -3.72 -17.61 24.48
N GLU A 20 -3.45 -18.09 23.27
CA GLU A 20 -2.29 -17.68 22.46
C GLU A 20 -2.76 -16.98 21.18
N TRP A 21 -1.91 -16.11 20.66
CA TRP A 21 -2.09 -15.51 19.34
C TRP A 21 -0.76 -15.52 18.59
N SER A 22 -0.86 -15.54 17.26
CA SER A 22 0.27 -15.34 16.37
C SER A 22 -0.18 -14.51 15.16
N ALA A 23 0.72 -13.72 14.59
CA ALA A 23 0.49 -13.03 13.33
C ALA A 23 1.68 -13.23 12.41
N LEU A 24 1.43 -13.71 11.21
CA LEU A 24 2.41 -13.81 10.15
C LEU A 24 2.23 -12.62 9.22
N HIS A 25 3.19 -11.70 9.22
CA HIS A 25 3.27 -10.63 8.24
C HIS A 25 3.72 -11.20 6.90
N ILE A 26 3.03 -10.87 5.82
CA ILE A 26 3.40 -11.28 4.46
C ILE A 26 4.16 -10.11 3.82
N SER A 27 5.49 -10.20 3.76
CA SER A 27 6.33 -9.11 3.27
C SER A 27 6.61 -9.18 1.77
N SER A 28 6.54 -10.37 1.16
CA SER A 28 6.60 -10.52 -0.30
C SER A 28 5.89 -11.78 -0.76
N LEU A 29 5.36 -11.76 -1.98
CA LEU A 29 4.89 -12.94 -2.70
C LEU A 29 5.31 -12.87 -4.17
N SER A 30 5.59 -14.03 -4.76
CA SER A 30 5.80 -14.18 -6.18
C SER A 30 5.09 -15.40 -6.73
N VAL A 31 4.72 -15.32 -8.00
CA VAL A 31 4.02 -16.38 -8.74
C VAL A 31 4.92 -16.91 -9.85
N SER A 32 5.03 -18.23 -9.95
CA SER A 32 5.76 -18.92 -11.03
C SER A 32 4.80 -19.75 -11.88
N GLY A 33 5.14 -19.98 -13.14
CA GLY A 33 4.36 -20.83 -14.07
C GLY A 33 3.40 -20.08 -15.00
N LEU A 34 3.30 -18.75 -14.87
CA LEU A 34 2.58 -17.88 -15.82
C LEU A 34 3.47 -17.46 -17.00
N THR A 35 4.76 -17.26 -16.73
CA THR A 35 5.80 -16.99 -17.75
C THR A 35 7.02 -17.89 -17.47
N SER A 36 8.11 -17.71 -18.22
CA SER A 36 9.38 -18.40 -17.95
C SER A 36 10.06 -17.95 -16.66
N GLU A 37 9.73 -16.76 -16.16
CA GLU A 37 10.28 -16.19 -14.92
C GLU A 37 9.19 -16.06 -13.84
N SER A 38 9.61 -15.95 -12.59
CA SER A 38 8.71 -15.62 -11.48
C SER A 38 8.33 -14.14 -11.56
N ILE A 39 7.08 -13.83 -11.24
CA ILE A 39 6.58 -12.47 -11.22
C ILE A 39 6.29 -12.09 -9.77
N ASP A 40 6.81 -10.97 -9.32
CA ASP A 40 6.52 -10.43 -8.00
C ASP A 40 5.10 -9.86 -7.95
N LEU A 41 4.39 -10.14 -6.86
CA LEU A 41 3.05 -9.62 -6.60
C LEU A 41 3.15 -8.37 -5.73
N THR A 42 2.30 -7.40 -6.00
CA THR A 42 2.18 -6.17 -5.21
C THR A 42 0.89 -6.19 -4.40
N LEU A 43 0.98 -5.84 -3.11
CA LEU A 43 -0.18 -5.76 -2.23
C LEU A 43 -1.01 -4.50 -2.54
N ASP A 44 -2.24 -4.70 -2.97
CA ASP A 44 -3.30 -3.70 -2.91
C ASP A 44 -3.87 -3.69 -1.49
N GLN A 45 -3.45 -2.71 -0.70
CA GLN A 45 -3.89 -2.56 0.69
C GLN A 45 -5.39 -2.21 0.80
N ALA A 46 -5.99 -1.60 -0.22
CA ALA A 46 -7.41 -1.23 -0.18
C ALA A 46 -8.31 -2.47 -0.31
N THR A 47 -7.89 -3.46 -1.09
CA THR A 47 -8.66 -4.68 -1.33
C THR A 47 -8.09 -5.91 -0.62
N ASN A 48 -6.91 -5.78 0.01
CA ASN A 48 -6.12 -6.86 0.61
C ASN A 48 -5.86 -8.00 -0.39
N GLN A 49 -5.49 -7.63 -1.62
CA GLN A 49 -5.18 -8.55 -2.71
C GLN A 49 -3.75 -8.37 -3.16
N TRP A 50 -3.11 -9.47 -3.53
CA TRP A 50 -1.80 -9.47 -4.14
C TRP A 50 -1.96 -9.59 -5.65
N VAL A 51 -1.42 -8.63 -6.39
CA VAL A 51 -1.72 -8.42 -7.82
C VAL A 51 -0.43 -8.36 -8.63
N ALA A 52 -0.42 -8.94 -9.82
CA ALA A 52 0.63 -8.71 -10.81
C ALA A 52 0.06 -8.76 -12.24
N THR A 53 0.69 -8.05 -13.15
CA THR A 53 0.40 -8.12 -14.59
C THR A 53 1.44 -8.98 -15.30
N PHE A 54 1.02 -9.68 -16.35
CA PHE A 54 1.92 -10.46 -17.20
C PHE A 54 1.39 -10.56 -18.63
N THR A 55 2.28 -10.87 -19.57
CA THR A 55 1.91 -11.12 -20.97
C THR A 55 1.84 -12.63 -21.20
N ALA A 56 0.66 -13.13 -21.51
CA ALA A 56 0.43 -14.54 -21.82
C ALA A 56 0.66 -14.84 -23.31
N ASP A 57 1.34 -15.94 -23.62
CA ASP A 57 1.52 -16.39 -25.01
C ASP A 57 0.21 -16.90 -25.63
N ALA A 58 -0.66 -17.50 -24.80
CA ALA A 58 -1.92 -18.11 -25.21
C ALA A 58 -2.88 -18.26 -24.04
N ALA A 59 -4.17 -18.25 -24.35
CA ALA A 59 -5.23 -18.66 -23.43
C ALA A 59 -5.11 -20.15 -23.05
N GLY A 60 -5.64 -20.50 -21.88
CA GLY A 60 -5.78 -21.88 -21.42
C GLY A 60 -5.32 -22.09 -19.99
N SER A 61 -5.48 -23.34 -19.54
CA SER A 61 -5.15 -23.74 -18.18
C SER A 61 -3.63 -23.77 -17.95
N ARG A 62 -3.20 -23.20 -16.81
CA ARG A 62 -1.81 -23.13 -16.37
C ARG A 62 -1.70 -23.66 -14.94
N THR A 63 -0.60 -24.35 -14.68
CA THR A 63 -0.20 -24.71 -13.32
C THR A 63 0.79 -23.68 -12.82
N ILE A 64 0.49 -23.09 -11.66
CA ILE A 64 1.32 -22.08 -11.00
C ILE A 64 1.72 -22.53 -9.60
N THR A 65 2.72 -21.86 -9.04
CA THR A 65 3.06 -21.92 -7.62
C THR A 65 3.20 -20.51 -7.07
N ILE A 66 2.81 -20.30 -5.82
CA ILE A 66 2.92 -19.01 -5.13
C ILE A 66 3.76 -19.22 -3.88
N ASN A 67 4.85 -18.45 -3.77
CA ASN A 67 5.79 -18.48 -2.66
C ASN A 67 6.09 -17.05 -2.18
N GLY A 68 6.72 -16.92 -1.03
CA GLY A 68 7.17 -15.62 -0.56
C GLY A 68 7.89 -15.69 0.77
N GLN A 69 8.01 -14.52 1.38
CA GLN A 69 8.66 -14.33 2.68
C GLN A 69 7.77 -13.50 3.59
N GLY A 70 8.00 -13.68 4.88
CA GLY A 70 7.27 -12.98 5.92
C GLY A 70 7.96 -13.05 7.26
N GLU A 71 7.31 -12.45 8.25
CA GLU A 71 7.81 -12.38 9.61
C GLU A 71 6.74 -12.85 10.58
N GLN A 72 7.06 -13.89 11.36
CA GLN A 72 6.17 -14.46 12.38
C GLN A 72 6.34 -13.70 13.70
N TYR A 73 5.22 -13.19 14.21
CA TYR A 73 5.10 -12.56 15.52
C TYR A 73 4.25 -13.43 16.43
N ASN A 74 4.65 -13.56 17.69
CA ASN A 74 3.96 -14.31 18.73
C ASN A 74 4.36 -13.79 20.13
N VAL A 75 3.99 -14.50 21.19
CA VAL A 75 4.35 -14.11 22.57
C VAL A 75 5.87 -14.12 22.82
N GLU A 76 6.63 -14.95 22.08
CA GLU A 76 8.08 -15.07 22.25
C GLU A 76 8.83 -13.90 21.61
N THR A 77 8.32 -13.36 20.49
CA THR A 77 8.92 -12.21 19.83
C THR A 77 8.72 -10.91 20.62
N GLY A 78 7.65 -10.82 21.41
CA GLY A 78 7.30 -9.59 22.15
C GLY A 78 7.26 -8.37 21.21
N ASP A 79 7.80 -7.24 21.66
CA ASP A 79 7.93 -6.01 20.87
C ASP A 79 9.16 -6.02 19.92
N GLY A 80 9.83 -7.17 19.78
CA GLY A 80 11.02 -7.33 18.96
C GLY A 80 10.73 -7.57 17.47
N SER A 81 11.80 -7.86 16.72
CA SER A 81 11.69 -8.26 15.32
C SER A 81 10.96 -9.59 15.19
N GLY A 82 10.12 -9.72 14.15
CA GLY A 82 9.47 -10.98 13.82
C GLY A 82 10.49 -12.01 13.31
N THR A 83 10.12 -13.28 13.42
CA THR A 83 10.96 -14.40 12.96
C THR A 83 10.76 -14.62 11.46
N ALA A 84 11.83 -14.49 10.67
CA ALA A 84 11.78 -14.72 9.23
C ALA A 84 11.18 -16.11 8.92
N THR A 85 10.15 -16.14 8.09
CA THR A 85 9.32 -17.30 7.82
C THR A 85 9.00 -17.36 6.32
N GLY A 86 9.24 -18.53 5.71
CA GLY A 86 8.86 -18.77 4.33
C GLY A 86 7.34 -18.88 4.20
N ILE A 87 6.79 -18.33 3.12
CA ILE A 87 5.36 -18.38 2.82
C ILE A 87 5.16 -19.21 1.57
N ALA A 88 4.15 -20.07 1.59
CA ALA A 88 3.73 -20.83 0.44
C ALA A 88 2.22 -21.05 0.45
N PHE A 89 1.65 -21.20 -0.74
CA PHE A 89 0.24 -21.55 -0.92
C PHE A 89 0.10 -22.87 -1.66
N ALA A 90 -0.96 -23.60 -1.36
CA ALA A 90 -1.36 -24.80 -2.07
C ALA A 90 -2.87 -24.77 -2.36
N ALA A 91 -3.29 -25.50 -3.38
CA ALA A 91 -4.70 -25.67 -3.67
C ALA A 91 -5.41 -26.44 -2.54
N ASP A 92 -6.59 -25.96 -2.16
CA ASP A 92 -7.51 -26.61 -1.23
C ASP A 92 -8.91 -26.64 -1.88
N GLY A 93 -9.11 -27.65 -2.73
CA GLY A 93 -10.30 -27.72 -3.58
C GLY A 93 -10.33 -26.58 -4.62
N GLU A 94 -11.38 -25.75 -4.55
CA GLU A 94 -11.55 -24.55 -5.38
C GLU A 94 -10.86 -23.30 -4.79
N HIS A 95 -10.27 -23.43 -3.59
CA HIS A 95 -9.61 -22.36 -2.86
C HIS A 95 -8.09 -22.56 -2.82
N VAL A 96 -7.40 -21.63 -2.19
CA VAL A 96 -6.00 -21.78 -1.81
C VAL A 96 -5.84 -21.58 -0.31
N ALA A 97 -4.85 -22.24 0.28
CA ALA A 97 -4.54 -22.10 1.69
C ALA A 97 -3.03 -21.94 1.89
N LEU A 98 -2.65 -21.28 2.98
CA LEU A 98 -1.27 -21.29 3.45
C LEU A 98 -0.81 -22.72 3.69
N ALA A 99 0.39 -23.03 3.24
CA ALA A 99 1.00 -24.35 3.31
C ALA A 99 2.48 -24.26 3.69
N GLU A 100 3.04 -25.35 4.23
CA GLU A 100 4.48 -25.43 4.53
C GLU A 100 5.35 -25.47 3.27
N THR A 101 4.79 -25.90 2.14
CA THR A 101 5.47 -26.00 0.85
C THR A 101 4.48 -25.64 -0.25
N ALA A 102 4.94 -24.94 -1.30
CA ALA A 102 4.06 -24.54 -2.38
C ALA A 102 3.50 -25.76 -3.11
N GLY A 103 2.18 -25.79 -3.21
CA GLY A 103 1.45 -26.77 -4.00
C GLY A 103 1.16 -26.24 -5.39
N ASN A 104 0.84 -27.15 -6.30
CA ASN A 104 0.35 -26.79 -7.62
C ASN A 104 -1.04 -26.17 -7.53
N ILE A 105 -1.22 -24.98 -8.09
CA ILE A 105 -2.51 -24.30 -8.23
C ILE A 105 -2.82 -24.23 -9.73
N THR A 106 -4.06 -24.51 -10.11
CA THR A 106 -4.49 -24.42 -11.51
C THR A 106 -5.28 -23.13 -11.71
N VAL A 107 -4.90 -22.35 -12.72
CA VAL A 107 -5.60 -21.13 -13.13
C VAL A 107 -5.88 -21.16 -14.62
N ASP A 108 -6.95 -20.52 -15.05
CA ASP A 108 -7.28 -20.38 -16.47
C ASP A 108 -6.91 -18.99 -16.97
N VAL A 109 -5.98 -18.93 -17.93
CA VAL A 109 -5.59 -17.70 -18.59
C VAL A 109 -6.62 -17.41 -19.70
N PRO A 110 -7.29 -16.25 -19.69
CA PRO A 110 -8.45 -16.01 -20.56
C PRO A 110 -8.06 -15.68 -22.01
N GLN A 111 -6.87 -15.12 -22.25
CA GLN A 111 -6.41 -14.69 -23.57
C GLN A 111 -4.89 -14.79 -23.74
N ALA A 112 -4.43 -14.67 -24.99
CA ALA A 112 -3.06 -14.23 -25.26
C ALA A 112 -2.97 -12.71 -25.06
N GLY A 113 -1.78 -12.19 -24.73
CA GLY A 113 -1.55 -10.79 -24.43
C GLY A 113 -1.64 -10.48 -22.93
N GLU A 114 -1.83 -9.21 -22.60
CA GLU A 114 -1.82 -8.73 -21.22
C GLU A 114 -2.94 -9.37 -20.40
N CYS A 115 -2.56 -9.84 -19.21
CA CYS A 115 -3.42 -10.45 -18.21
C CYS A 115 -2.98 -9.99 -16.82
N THR A 116 -3.89 -10.12 -15.86
CA THR A 116 -3.64 -9.81 -14.44
C THR A 116 -3.93 -11.05 -13.61
N VAL A 117 -3.00 -11.39 -12.71
CA VAL A 117 -3.20 -12.43 -11.68
C VAL A 117 -3.47 -11.77 -10.34
N ARG A 118 -4.45 -12.31 -9.60
CA ARG A 118 -4.85 -11.84 -8.28
C ARG A 118 -4.91 -12.99 -7.29
N LEU A 119 -4.22 -12.84 -6.16
CA LEU A 119 -4.41 -13.65 -4.96
C LEU A 119 -5.22 -12.84 -3.95
N ASN A 120 -6.43 -13.28 -3.67
CA ASN A 120 -7.32 -12.65 -2.70
C ASN A 120 -7.20 -13.35 -1.35
N LEU A 121 -6.76 -12.61 -0.33
CA LEU A 121 -6.59 -13.08 1.05
C LEU A 121 -7.57 -12.42 2.03
N TYR A 122 -8.58 -11.69 1.53
CA TYR A 122 -9.52 -10.93 2.36
C TYR A 122 -10.36 -11.85 3.27
N ASP A 123 -10.86 -12.96 2.74
CA ASP A 123 -11.51 -14.02 3.54
C ASP A 123 -10.51 -15.17 3.74
N PRO A 124 -9.91 -15.32 4.93
CA PRO A 124 -8.89 -16.33 5.18
C PRO A 124 -9.42 -17.77 5.11
N THR A 125 -10.76 -17.96 5.06
CA THR A 125 -11.38 -19.28 4.88
C THR A 125 -11.75 -19.57 3.43
N ASN A 126 -11.58 -18.59 2.54
CA ASN A 126 -12.01 -18.63 1.14
C ASN A 126 -11.02 -17.83 0.26
N CYS A 127 -9.72 -18.05 0.46
CA CYS A 127 -8.71 -17.42 -0.37
C CYS A 127 -8.79 -18.00 -1.79
N THR A 128 -8.60 -17.15 -2.79
CA THR A 128 -8.71 -17.55 -4.20
C THR A 128 -7.59 -16.96 -5.04
N VAL A 129 -7.28 -17.64 -6.13
CA VAL A 129 -6.41 -17.11 -7.18
C VAL A 129 -7.20 -17.03 -8.47
N SER A 130 -7.11 -15.90 -9.15
CA SER A 130 -7.79 -15.67 -10.43
C SER A 130 -6.86 -15.00 -11.44
N VAL A 131 -7.17 -15.21 -12.71
CA VAL A 131 -6.51 -14.52 -13.82
C VAL A 131 -7.59 -13.88 -14.70
N GLU A 132 -7.42 -12.60 -15.00
CA GLU A 132 -8.32 -11.82 -15.84
C GLU A 132 -7.58 -11.23 -17.05
N ALA A 133 -8.35 -10.87 -18.07
CA ALA A 133 -7.86 -10.27 -19.29
C ALA A 133 -7.54 -8.79 -19.07
N GLY A 134 -6.42 -8.32 -19.61
CA GLY A 134 -5.95 -6.95 -19.50
C GLY A 134 -4.96 -6.74 -18.36
N ALA A 135 -4.15 -5.69 -18.49
CA ALA A 135 -3.29 -5.21 -17.42
C ALA A 135 -4.12 -4.35 -16.44
N ALA A 136 -4.11 -4.74 -15.17
CA ALA A 136 -4.59 -3.90 -14.09
C ALA A 136 -3.51 -2.89 -13.70
N GLU A 137 -3.93 -1.69 -13.29
CA GLU A 137 -3.02 -0.78 -12.60
C GLU A 137 -2.58 -1.43 -11.29
N LEU A 138 -1.26 -1.63 -11.14
CA LEU A 138 -0.71 -2.16 -9.92
C LEU A 138 -0.66 -1.07 -8.85
N PRO A 139 -1.03 -1.37 -7.60
CA PRO A 139 -0.89 -0.43 -6.49
C PRO A 139 0.60 -0.04 -6.36
N GLY A 140 0.91 1.24 -6.48
CA GLY A 140 2.30 1.74 -6.47
C GLY A 140 3.08 1.53 -7.77
N GLY A 141 2.48 0.96 -8.82
CA GLY A 141 3.05 0.80 -10.16
C GLY A 141 2.57 1.86 -11.15
N GLY A 142 2.43 3.10 -10.70
CA GLY A 142 2.13 4.23 -11.58
C GLY A 142 3.44 4.85 -12.08
N ASP A 143 3.72 4.71 -13.37
CA ASP A 143 4.36 5.81 -14.08
C ASP A 143 3.41 7.01 -13.95
N SER A 144 4.00 8.14 -13.61
CA SER A 144 3.37 9.42 -13.40
C SER A 144 2.55 9.85 -14.61
N GLY A 145 1.23 9.71 -14.54
CA GLY A 145 0.31 10.46 -15.39
C GLY A 145 -0.65 9.62 -16.25
N GLU A 146 -1.58 8.91 -15.62
CA GLU A 146 -2.97 8.94 -16.07
C GLU A 146 -3.88 8.68 -14.86
N GLU A 147 -4.82 9.59 -14.63
CA GLU A 147 -5.65 9.64 -13.43
C GLU A 147 -6.70 8.51 -13.45
N THR A 148 -6.62 7.53 -12.55
CA THR A 148 -7.85 7.05 -11.92
C THR A 148 -8.47 8.25 -11.18
N PRO A 149 -9.79 8.46 -11.19
CA PRO A 149 -10.38 9.60 -10.51
C PRO A 149 -10.20 9.41 -9.01
N VAL A 150 -9.08 9.90 -8.48
CA VAL A 150 -8.87 10.09 -7.06
C VAL A 150 -10.00 11.02 -6.64
N THR A 151 -10.93 10.49 -5.84
CA THR A 151 -12.00 11.34 -5.32
C THR A 151 -11.31 12.41 -4.51
N LEU A 152 -11.35 13.66 -5.00
CA LEU A 152 -10.71 14.77 -4.33
C LEU A 152 -11.23 14.83 -2.88
N PRO A 153 -10.34 14.81 -1.87
CA PRO A 153 -10.77 14.79 -0.49
C PRO A 153 -11.53 16.08 -0.14
N GLU A 154 -12.43 16.02 0.85
CA GLU A 154 -13.12 17.23 1.34
C GLU A 154 -12.16 18.16 2.12
N SER A 155 -11.03 17.65 2.57
CA SER A 155 -9.97 18.38 3.27
C SER A 155 -8.65 17.59 3.29
N LEU A 156 -7.55 18.30 3.45
CA LEU A 156 -6.23 17.71 3.71
C LEU A 156 -5.73 18.10 5.10
N ASP A 157 -5.18 17.15 5.85
CA ASP A 157 -4.53 17.46 7.12
C ASP A 157 -3.04 17.72 6.90
N VAL A 158 -2.53 18.82 7.46
CA VAL A 158 -1.08 19.05 7.55
C VAL A 158 -0.64 18.53 8.90
N VAL A 159 0.19 17.49 8.91
CA VAL A 159 0.65 16.83 10.14
C VAL A 159 2.15 16.92 10.31
N SER A 160 2.63 16.86 11.54
CA SER A 160 4.04 16.69 11.87
C SER A 160 4.28 15.46 12.72
N TYR A 161 5.46 14.86 12.54
CA TYR A 161 5.97 13.76 13.36
C TYR A 161 7.15 14.16 14.27
N SER A 162 7.40 15.47 14.44
CA SER A 162 8.52 16.02 15.23
C SER A 162 8.57 15.56 16.70
N THR A 163 7.44 15.10 17.24
CA THR A 163 7.36 14.60 18.63
C THR A 163 7.46 13.06 18.72
N GLY A 164 7.66 12.37 17.60
CA GLY A 164 7.57 10.90 17.51
C GLY A 164 6.14 10.38 17.48
N SER A 165 5.14 11.26 17.42
CA SER A 165 3.72 10.94 17.22
C SER A 165 3.10 11.95 16.28
N GLU A 166 2.03 11.55 15.60
CA GLU A 166 1.32 12.42 14.66
C GLU A 166 0.65 13.60 15.39
N VAL A 167 0.92 14.82 14.94
CA VAL A 167 0.30 16.04 15.42
C VAL A 167 -0.27 16.82 14.23
N ILE A 168 -1.58 17.06 14.21
CA ILE A 168 -2.23 17.91 13.19
C ILE A 168 -1.85 19.37 13.48
N LEU A 169 -1.21 20.01 12.49
CA LEU A 169 -0.80 21.40 12.52
C LEU A 169 -1.92 22.33 12.04
N THR A 170 -2.60 21.96 10.95
CA THR A 170 -3.75 22.66 10.38
C THR A 170 -4.50 21.74 9.41
N THR A 171 -5.68 22.15 8.97
CA THR A 171 -6.47 21.46 7.94
C THR A 171 -6.71 22.42 6.78
N LEU A 172 -6.46 21.95 5.56
CA LEU A 172 -6.64 22.68 4.31
C LEU A 172 -7.98 22.31 3.69
N TYR A 173 -8.65 23.30 3.12
CA TYR A 173 -9.95 23.12 2.47
C TYR A 173 -9.87 23.47 0.98
N PRO A 174 -10.68 22.80 0.14
CA PRO A 174 -10.69 23.05 -1.29
C PRO A 174 -11.11 24.49 -1.58
N THR A 175 -10.44 25.10 -2.55
CA THR A 175 -10.76 26.45 -3.06
C THR A 175 -11.99 26.45 -3.98
N GLY A 176 -12.43 25.27 -4.41
CA GLY A 176 -13.65 25.00 -5.18
C GLY A 176 -13.90 23.49 -5.27
N SER A 177 -15.12 23.07 -5.60
CA SER A 177 -15.58 21.67 -5.51
C SER A 177 -14.83 20.67 -6.41
N GLU A 178 -14.01 21.14 -7.36
CA GLU A 178 -13.27 20.30 -8.31
C GLU A 178 -11.87 20.89 -8.60
N SER A 179 -11.37 21.82 -7.77
CA SER A 179 -10.15 22.54 -8.13
C SER A 179 -8.87 21.70 -7.98
N GLY A 180 -8.90 20.63 -7.18
CA GLY A 180 -7.69 19.93 -6.74
C GLY A 180 -6.76 20.78 -5.86
N VAL A 181 -7.15 22.03 -5.57
CA VAL A 181 -6.33 23.02 -4.87
C VAL A 181 -6.91 23.31 -3.49
N TYR A 182 -6.12 23.06 -2.46
CA TYR A 182 -6.47 23.20 -1.06
C TYR A 182 -5.66 24.34 -0.44
N THR A 183 -6.31 25.11 0.44
CA THR A 183 -5.64 26.18 1.16
C THR A 183 -6.07 26.25 2.62
N GLY A 184 -5.18 26.77 3.44
CA GLY A 184 -5.40 26.98 4.87
C GLY A 184 -4.26 27.77 5.49
N THR A 185 -4.51 28.33 6.66
CA THR A 185 -3.51 29.11 7.39
C THR A 185 -2.89 28.28 8.51
N TYR A 186 -1.60 28.48 8.75
CA TYR A 186 -0.88 27.89 9.87
C TYR A 186 0.00 28.93 10.57
N SER A 187 -0.03 28.98 11.89
CA SER A 187 0.67 29.97 12.71
C SER A 187 1.50 29.37 13.85
N GLY A 188 1.80 28.07 13.80
CA GLY A 188 2.62 27.39 14.80
C GLY A 188 4.13 27.47 14.52
N GLU A 189 4.93 26.90 15.42
CA GLU A 189 6.40 26.94 15.35
C GLU A 189 7.04 25.75 14.60
N VAL A 190 6.30 24.66 14.40
CA VAL A 190 6.80 23.49 13.66
C VAL A 190 6.85 23.82 12.17
N ARG A 191 8.01 23.65 11.54
CA ARG A 191 8.25 24.01 10.13
C ARG A 191 8.94 22.90 9.32
N ASP A 192 9.18 21.75 9.93
CA ASP A 192 9.85 20.59 9.35
C ASP A 192 9.16 19.28 9.78
N GLN A 193 9.56 18.18 9.15
CA GLN A 193 8.97 16.86 9.39
C GLN A 193 7.47 16.82 9.11
N ILE A 194 7.03 17.53 8.07
CA ILE A 194 5.62 17.71 7.72
C ILE A 194 5.22 16.72 6.64
N ASN A 195 4.00 16.18 6.76
CA ASN A 195 3.30 15.51 5.67
C ASN A 195 1.94 16.17 5.45
N ILE A 196 1.45 16.14 4.22
CA ILE A 196 0.08 16.46 3.87
C ILE A 196 -0.66 15.13 3.74
N VAL A 197 -1.77 14.97 4.46
CA VAL A 197 -2.47 13.70 4.57
C VAL A 197 -3.85 13.81 3.94
N ASP A 198 -4.05 13.01 2.92
CA ASP A 198 -5.35 12.70 2.37
C ASP A 198 -5.90 11.48 3.12
N ARG A 199 -6.82 11.74 4.04
CA ARG A 199 -7.49 10.68 4.82
C ARG A 199 -8.53 9.92 4.01
N THR A 200 -9.13 10.56 3.00
CA THR A 200 -10.15 9.94 2.15
C THR A 200 -9.54 8.80 1.35
N ASN A 201 -8.35 9.03 0.80
CA ASN A 201 -7.65 8.08 -0.04
C ASN A 201 -6.51 7.34 0.69
N SER A 202 -6.31 7.61 1.99
CA SER A 202 -5.23 7.05 2.80
C SER A 202 -3.85 7.28 2.19
N VAL A 203 -3.58 8.51 1.75
CA VAL A 203 -2.30 8.91 1.16
C VAL A 203 -1.59 9.93 2.02
N TRP A 204 -0.28 9.72 2.23
CA TRP A 204 0.61 10.65 2.93
C TRP A 204 1.59 11.21 1.92
N TYR A 205 1.46 12.51 1.66
CA TYR A 205 2.33 13.25 0.77
C TYR A 205 3.43 13.92 1.57
N GLY A 206 4.66 13.66 1.15
CA GLY A 206 5.86 14.41 1.49
C GLY A 206 6.28 15.23 0.27
N CYS A 207 7.58 15.43 0.10
CA CYS A 207 8.15 16.04 -1.09
C CYS A 207 9.13 15.10 -1.80
N ASP A 208 9.40 15.43 -3.06
CA ASP A 208 10.50 14.83 -3.81
C ASP A 208 11.84 15.12 -3.11
N PRO A 209 12.75 14.14 -2.99
CA PRO A 209 14.07 14.32 -2.37
C PRO A 209 14.90 15.47 -2.95
N ASP A 210 14.74 15.76 -4.24
CA ASP A 210 15.50 16.76 -4.97
C ASP A 210 14.77 18.11 -5.09
N GLU A 211 13.44 18.14 -4.90
CA GLU A 211 12.62 19.34 -5.03
C GLU A 211 11.54 19.42 -3.95
N ASN A 212 11.80 20.23 -2.91
CA ASN A 212 10.90 20.35 -1.76
C ASN A 212 9.50 20.83 -2.16
N SER A 213 9.31 21.58 -3.25
CA SER A 213 7.99 22.06 -3.69
C SER A 213 7.15 21.04 -4.47
N GLN A 214 7.76 19.94 -4.91
CA GLN A 214 7.10 18.85 -5.63
C GLN A 214 6.58 17.82 -4.62
N LEU A 215 5.29 17.51 -4.65
CA LEU A 215 4.70 16.49 -3.78
C LEU A 215 5.04 15.10 -4.28
N SER A 216 5.30 14.19 -3.34
CA SER A 216 5.50 12.77 -3.60
C SER A 216 4.79 11.94 -2.54
N SER A 217 4.11 10.88 -2.96
CA SER A 217 3.55 9.84 -2.08
C SER A 217 4.43 8.58 -2.03
N GLN A 218 5.52 8.53 -2.80
CA GLN A 218 6.41 7.37 -2.92
C GLN A 218 7.09 7.02 -1.58
N ASP A 219 7.64 5.81 -1.47
CA ASP A 219 8.29 5.34 -0.25
C ASP A 219 9.58 6.11 0.09
N ASP A 220 10.24 6.67 -0.94
CA ASP A 220 11.46 7.46 -0.82
C ASP A 220 11.22 8.96 -0.62
N LYS A 221 9.95 9.39 -0.51
CA LYS A 221 9.58 10.79 -0.25
C LYS A 221 10.28 11.34 0.99
N TRP A 222 10.61 12.63 0.94
CA TRP A 222 11.12 13.37 2.08
C TRP A 222 9.99 14.09 2.81
N ASN A 223 10.25 14.48 4.05
CA ASN A 223 9.29 15.33 4.76
C ASN A 223 9.36 16.76 4.23
N ILE A 224 8.20 17.38 4.14
CA ILE A 224 8.05 18.79 3.79
C ILE A 224 8.67 19.66 4.88
N TRP A 225 9.31 20.75 4.45
CA TRP A 225 9.79 21.82 5.32
C TRP A 225 9.62 23.19 4.68
N PHE A 226 9.57 24.25 5.49
CA PHE A 226 9.59 25.62 5.01
C PHE A 226 10.26 26.58 6.00
N ASP A 227 10.62 27.77 5.52
CA ASP A 227 11.35 28.76 6.30
C ASP A 227 10.44 29.88 6.85
N GLY A 228 11.01 30.66 7.77
CA GLY A 228 10.41 31.88 8.30
C GLY A 228 9.69 31.71 9.62
N THR A 229 9.04 32.78 10.06
CA THR A 229 8.29 32.86 11.32
C THR A 229 6.95 33.55 11.08
N GLY A 230 6.00 33.35 12.00
CA GLY A 230 4.66 33.94 11.90
C GLY A 230 3.66 33.11 11.10
N ALA A 231 2.50 33.70 10.82
CA ALA A 231 1.44 33.00 10.10
C ALA A 231 1.78 32.87 8.61
N VAL A 232 1.51 31.70 8.05
CA VAL A 232 1.63 31.42 6.62
C VAL A 232 0.31 30.92 6.07
N THR A 233 0.10 31.16 4.78
CA THR A 233 -0.92 30.48 3.98
C THR A 233 -0.27 29.33 3.23
N LEU A 234 -0.76 28.12 3.43
CA LEU A 234 -0.33 26.92 2.72
C LEU A 234 -1.26 26.69 1.52
N THR A 235 -0.69 26.30 0.39
CA THR A 235 -1.43 25.91 -0.80
C THR A 235 -0.92 24.57 -1.31
N VAL A 236 -1.83 23.64 -1.54
CA VAL A 236 -1.55 22.29 -2.05
C VAL A 236 -2.36 22.10 -3.32
N ASP A 237 -1.72 21.64 -4.39
CA ASP A 237 -2.34 21.33 -5.66
C ASP A 237 -2.10 19.85 -5.96
N LEU A 238 -3.13 19.02 -5.74
CA LEU A 238 -3.05 17.58 -5.99
C LEU A 238 -3.11 17.22 -7.48
N THR A 239 -3.56 18.13 -8.34
CA THR A 239 -3.58 17.92 -9.80
C THR A 239 -2.19 18.10 -10.39
N ASN A 240 -1.49 19.16 -9.97
CA ASN A 240 -0.11 19.41 -10.39
C ASN A 240 0.93 18.74 -9.50
N MET A 241 0.50 18.07 -8.43
CA MET A 241 1.36 17.45 -7.42
C MET A 241 2.39 18.44 -6.84
N THR A 242 1.95 19.63 -6.45
CA THR A 242 2.84 20.67 -5.88
C THR A 242 2.28 21.25 -4.59
N TRP A 243 3.14 21.87 -3.80
CA TRP A 243 2.72 22.71 -2.69
C TRP A 243 3.61 23.95 -2.57
N ASN A 244 3.08 24.97 -1.90
CA ASN A 244 3.81 26.18 -1.57
C ASN A 244 3.27 26.84 -0.29
N TYR A 245 3.99 27.85 0.18
CA TYR A 245 3.57 28.69 1.27
C TYR A 245 3.83 30.17 0.98
N THR A 246 3.01 31.04 1.55
CA THR A 246 3.20 32.51 1.52
C THR A 246 3.12 33.05 2.95
N ALA A 247 4.07 33.90 3.33
CA ALA A 247 4.02 34.60 4.62
C ALA A 247 2.90 35.66 4.61
N ASN A 248 2.13 35.73 5.71
CA ASN A 248 1.02 36.67 5.89
C ASN A 248 1.45 37.98 6.55
#